data_AF-A0A849EK25-F1
#
_entry.id   AF-A0A849EK25-F1
#
_cell.length_a   1.000
_cell.length_b   1.000
_cell.length_c   1.000
_cell.angle_alpha   90.00
_cell.angle_beta   90.00
_cell.angle_gamma   90.00
#
_symmetry.space_group_name_H-M   'P 1'
#
loop_
_entity.id
_entity.type
_entity.pdbx_description
1 polymer ?
#
loop_
_entity_poly.entity_id
_entity_poly.type
_entity_poly.pdbx_seq_one_letter_code
_entity_poly.pdbx_strand_id
1 'polypeptide(L)'
;MLKKYFLISLSIFVLSCKDSPGVEDVQKIIDTSIEVAGGELYKTSNISFRFRDIDYVLEHQKGTRALMRMQYTDSGTVTDIKKGNSFERMLNEERVSVTDSMATVYGNSVNSVHYFALLPYGLNDPAV
;
A
#
# COMPACT_ATOMS: atom_id res chain seq x y z
N MET A 1 39.80 -42.23 31.18
CA MET A 1 39.27 -40.88 31.47
C MET A 1 38.84 -40.12 30.21
N LEU A 2 39.57 -40.21 29.09
CA LEU A 2 39.28 -39.51 27.82
C LEU A 2 37.88 -39.82 27.22
N LYS A 3 37.41 -41.08 27.29
CA LYS A 3 36.04 -41.48 26.85
C LYS A 3 34.91 -40.76 27.61
N LYS A 4 35.13 -40.42 28.88
CA LYS A 4 34.12 -39.77 29.74
C LYS A 4 33.99 -38.29 29.38
N TYR A 5 35.12 -37.63 29.08
CA TYR A 5 35.14 -36.27 28.54
C TYR A 5 34.59 -36.18 27.11
N PHE A 6 34.81 -37.22 26.28
CA PHE A 6 34.21 -37.32 24.95
C PHE A 6 32.68 -37.41 24.99
N LEU A 7 32.11 -38.22 25.90
CA LEU A 7 30.66 -38.33 26.11
C LEU A 7 30.03 -37.03 26.64
N ILE A 8 30.74 -36.30 27.52
CA ILE A 8 30.30 -35.00 28.02
C ILE A 8 30.36 -33.94 26.91
N SER A 9 31.44 -33.93 26.12
CA SER A 9 31.57 -33.06 24.94
C SER A 9 30.45 -33.33 23.92
N LEU A 10 30.11 -34.58 23.65
CA LEU A 10 29.05 -34.96 22.70
C LEU A 10 27.65 -34.54 23.20
N SER A 11 27.42 -34.55 24.52
CA SER A 11 26.16 -34.08 25.12
C SER A 11 25.98 -32.56 25.03
N ILE A 12 27.07 -31.79 25.00
CA ILE A 12 27.00 -30.32 24.85
C ILE A 12 26.65 -29.93 23.40
N PHE A 13 27.08 -30.72 22.41
CA PHE A 13 26.76 -30.45 21.00
C PHE A 13 25.28 -30.66 20.65
N VAL A 14 24.59 -31.61 21.30
CA VAL A 14 23.16 -31.85 21.03
C VAL A 14 22.22 -30.81 21.66
N LEU A 15 22.69 -30.07 22.67
CA LEU A 15 21.93 -28.98 23.30
C LEU A 15 22.07 -27.63 22.56
N SER A 16 22.95 -27.55 21.55
CA SER A 16 23.16 -26.33 20.76
C SER A 16 22.25 -26.23 19.53
N CYS A 17 21.35 -27.20 19.30
CA CYS A 17 20.21 -27.02 18.40
C CYS A 17 19.23 -26.05 19.06
N LYS A 18 19.50 -24.75 18.93
CA LYS A 18 18.50 -23.72 19.14
C LYS A 18 17.64 -23.73 17.89
N ASP A 19 16.35 -24.03 18.03
CA ASP A 19 15.39 -23.77 16.96
C ASP A 19 15.64 -22.34 16.49
N SER A 20 16.01 -22.17 15.22
CA SER A 20 15.98 -20.87 14.56
C SER A 20 14.64 -20.26 14.95
N PRO A 21 14.57 -18.99 15.40
CA PRO A 21 13.27 -18.36 15.61
C PRO A 21 12.48 -18.63 14.34
N GLY A 22 11.45 -19.47 14.48
CA GLY A 22 10.76 -20.04 13.33
C GLY A 22 10.39 -18.87 12.46
N VAL A 23 10.74 -18.93 11.16
CA VAL A 23 10.43 -17.87 10.20
C VAL A 23 9.02 -17.42 10.52
N GLU A 24 8.86 -16.24 11.13
CA GLU A 24 7.53 -15.75 11.43
C GLU A 24 6.82 -15.75 10.10
N ASP A 25 5.65 -16.37 10.08
CA ASP A 25 4.86 -16.46 8.87
C ASP A 25 4.70 -15.04 8.34
N VAL A 26 5.36 -14.75 7.21
CA VAL A 26 5.40 -13.41 6.61
C VAL A 26 3.99 -12.90 6.41
N GLN A 27 3.05 -13.81 6.11
CA GLN A 27 1.65 -13.48 5.99
C GLN A 27 1.05 -13.01 7.31
N LYS A 28 1.38 -13.67 8.43
CA LYS A 28 0.96 -13.25 9.76
C LYS A 28 1.46 -11.85 10.12
N ILE A 29 2.70 -11.51 9.74
CA ILE A 29 3.24 -10.16 9.94
C ILE A 29 2.44 -9.14 9.13
N ILE A 30 2.18 -9.42 7.85
CA ILE A 30 1.40 -8.55 6.96
C ILE A 30 -0.02 -8.37 7.51
N ASP A 31 -0.72 -9.46 7.82
CA ASP A 31 -2.10 -9.42 8.28
C ASP A 31 -2.23 -8.68 9.61
N THR A 32 -1.33 -8.91 10.56
CA THR A 32 -1.29 -8.17 11.85
C THR A 32 -1.03 -6.69 11.62
N SER A 33 -0.13 -6.35 10.68
CA SER A 33 0.17 -4.96 10.33
C SER A 33 -1.04 -4.27 9.71
N ILE A 34 -1.78 -4.97 8.84
CA ILE A 34 -3.02 -4.47 8.24
C ILE A 34 -4.09 -4.26 9.30
N GLU A 35 -4.31 -5.24 10.18
CA GLU A 35 -5.31 -5.17 11.25
C GLU A 35 -5.09 -3.94 12.14
N VAL A 36 -3.86 -3.72 12.60
CA VAL A 36 -3.50 -2.60 13.50
C VAL A 36 -3.52 -1.25 12.78
N ALA A 37 -3.15 -1.19 11.51
CA ALA A 37 -3.10 0.08 10.76
C ALA A 37 -4.48 0.63 10.38
N GLY A 38 -5.52 -0.19 10.38
CA GLY A 38 -6.89 0.22 10.07
C GLY A 38 -7.81 -0.92 9.65
N GLY A 39 -7.26 -2.07 9.26
CA GLY A 39 -8.00 -3.29 8.96
C GLY A 39 -9.15 -3.07 7.96
N GLU A 40 -10.35 -3.44 8.37
CA GLU A 40 -11.55 -3.32 7.53
C GLU A 40 -11.92 -1.87 7.19
N LEU A 41 -11.44 -0.87 7.93
CA LEU A 41 -11.74 0.54 7.66
C LEU A 41 -11.18 1.01 6.31
N TYR A 42 -10.13 0.38 5.79
CA TYR A 42 -9.62 0.66 4.45
C TYR A 42 -10.65 0.42 3.33
N LYS A 43 -11.67 -0.40 3.57
CA LYS A 43 -12.71 -0.77 2.59
C LYS A 43 -13.92 0.17 2.59
N THR A 44 -14.07 1.00 3.63
CA THR A 44 -15.28 1.78 3.86
C THR A 44 -15.00 3.26 4.12
N SER A 45 -13.82 3.58 4.63
CA SER A 45 -13.47 4.96 4.99
C SER A 45 -13.16 5.79 3.77
N ASN A 46 -13.65 7.03 3.76
CA ASN A 46 -13.09 8.05 2.90
C ASN A 46 -11.77 8.53 3.53
N ILE A 47 -10.72 8.63 2.73
CA ILE A 47 -9.37 8.97 3.21
C ILE A 47 -8.92 10.21 2.46
N SER A 48 -8.42 11.21 3.17
CA SER A 48 -7.82 12.39 2.56
C SER A 48 -6.49 12.72 3.21
N PHE A 49 -5.53 13.15 2.40
CA PHE A 49 -4.21 13.53 2.87
C PHE A 49 -3.57 14.53 1.90
N ARG A 50 -2.62 15.32 2.40
CA ARG A 50 -1.83 16.24 1.58
C ARG A 50 -0.41 15.69 1.44
N PHE A 51 0.10 15.67 0.21
CA PHE A 51 1.47 15.24 -0.08
C PHE A 51 2.09 16.16 -1.14
N ARG A 52 3.22 16.80 -0.79
CA ARG A 52 3.93 17.75 -1.68
C ARG A 52 2.99 18.83 -2.25
N ASP A 53 2.17 19.42 -1.38
CA ASP A 53 1.20 20.47 -1.73
C ASP A 53 0.09 20.04 -2.71
N ILE A 54 -0.10 18.72 -2.87
CA ILE A 54 -1.19 18.13 -3.63
C ILE A 54 -2.15 17.46 -2.64
N ASP A 55 -3.44 17.73 -2.79
CA ASP A 55 -4.48 17.08 -1.99
C ASP A 55 -4.88 15.78 -2.67
N TYR A 56 -4.95 14.70 -1.90
CA TYR A 56 -5.38 13.38 -2.36
C TYR A 56 -6.61 12.95 -1.59
N VAL A 57 -7.58 12.36 -2.31
CA VAL A 57 -8.83 11.88 -1.72
C VAL A 57 -9.17 10.52 -2.30
N LEU A 58 -9.44 9.57 -1.41
CA LEU A 58 -10.07 8.30 -1.71
C LEU A 58 -11.51 8.34 -1.22
N GLU A 59 -12.44 8.07 -2.13
CA GLU A 59 -13.86 7.93 -1.80
C GLU A 59 -14.41 6.58 -2.28
N HIS A 60 -15.40 6.07 -1.55
CA HIS A 60 -16.19 4.91 -1.98
C HIS A 60 -17.50 5.39 -2.64
N GLN A 61 -17.60 5.29 -3.96
CA GLN A 61 -18.77 5.68 -4.74
C GLN A 61 -19.45 4.45 -5.35
N LYS A 62 -20.68 4.14 -4.92
CA LYS A 62 -21.50 3.04 -5.48
C LYS A 62 -20.76 1.68 -5.53
N GLY A 63 -20.00 1.37 -4.48
CA GLY A 63 -19.21 0.13 -4.40
C GLY A 63 -17.89 0.14 -5.18
N THR A 64 -17.52 1.26 -5.82
CA THR A 64 -16.23 1.44 -6.51
C THR A 64 -15.39 2.50 -5.80
N ARG A 65 -14.08 2.29 -5.71
CA ARG A 65 -13.14 3.28 -5.19
C ARG A 65 -12.84 4.35 -6.25
N ALA A 66 -12.93 5.61 -5.86
CA ALA A 66 -12.49 6.76 -6.63
C ALA A 66 -11.26 7.36 -5.97
N LEU A 67 -10.15 7.44 -6.72
CA LEU A 67 -8.90 8.04 -6.27
C LEU A 67 -8.74 9.39 -6.95
N MET A 68 -8.50 10.44 -6.18
CA MET A 68 -8.47 11.80 -6.68
C MET A 68 -7.18 12.49 -6.26
N ARG A 69 -6.65 13.36 -7.12
CA ARG A 69 -5.67 14.38 -6.71
C ARG A 69 -6.12 15.76 -7.16
N MET A 70 -5.95 16.77 -6.32
CA MET A 70 -6.18 18.17 -6.63
C MET A 70 -4.88 18.96 -6.51
N GLN A 71 -4.52 19.66 -7.59
CA GLN A 71 -3.37 20.55 -7.66
C GLN A 71 -3.87 21.97 -7.88
N TYR A 72 -3.44 22.88 -7.00
CA TYR A 72 -3.78 24.29 -7.09
C TYR A 72 -2.68 25.02 -7.84
N THR A 73 -3.04 25.68 -8.93
CA THR A 73 -2.14 26.46 -9.78
C THR A 73 -2.64 27.89 -9.90
N ASP A 74 -1.81 28.80 -10.37
CA ASP A 74 -2.20 30.19 -10.63
C ASP A 74 -3.36 30.29 -11.64
N SER A 75 -3.49 29.30 -12.53
CA SER A 75 -4.52 29.21 -13.56
C SER A 75 -5.79 28.50 -13.10
N GLY A 76 -5.82 28.02 -11.86
CA GLY A 76 -6.94 27.28 -11.29
C GLY A 76 -6.59 25.91 -10.73
N THR A 77 -7.62 25.12 -10.45
CA THR A 77 -7.48 23.79 -9.84
C THR A 77 -7.55 22.69 -10.89
N VAL A 78 -6.50 21.86 -10.94
CA VAL A 78 -6.48 20.64 -11.74
C VAL A 78 -6.86 19.46 -10.85
N THR A 79 -7.94 18.78 -11.20
CA THR A 79 -8.41 17.58 -10.49
C THR A 79 -8.27 16.37 -11.40
N ASP A 80 -7.49 15.38 -10.99
CA ASP A 80 -7.39 14.08 -11.65
C ASP A 80 -8.17 13.03 -10.88
N ILE A 81 -8.97 12.23 -11.58
CA ILE A 81 -9.85 11.22 -11.00
C ILE A 81 -9.59 9.87 -11.66
N LYS A 82 -9.24 8.86 -10.87
CA LYS A 82 -9.05 7.47 -11.29
C LYS A 82 -10.16 6.60 -10.68
N LYS A 83 -10.91 5.87 -11.50
CA LYS A 83 -11.94 4.90 -11.06
C LYS A 83 -11.77 3.59 -11.81
N GLY A 84 -11.28 2.54 -11.14
CA GLY A 84 -10.97 1.27 -11.82
C GLY A 84 -10.02 1.51 -13.00
N ASN A 85 -10.45 1.20 -14.24
CA ASN A 85 -9.69 1.44 -15.46
C ASN A 85 -9.87 2.83 -16.08
N SER A 86 -10.89 3.61 -15.69
CA SER A 86 -11.12 4.93 -16.27
C SER A 86 -10.29 6.03 -15.59
N PHE A 87 -10.05 7.10 -16.35
CA PHE A 87 -9.38 8.31 -15.90
C PHE A 87 -10.14 9.54 -16.44
N GLU A 88 -10.23 10.57 -15.60
CA GLU A 88 -10.82 11.86 -15.95
C GLU A 88 -9.95 12.99 -15.38
N ARG A 89 -9.81 14.09 -16.14
CA ARG A 89 -9.20 15.32 -15.67
C ARG A 89 -10.20 16.46 -15.75
N MET A 90 -10.21 17.31 -14.73
CA MET A 90 -10.99 18.54 -14.66
C MET A 90 -10.07 19.74 -14.44
N LEU A 91 -10.39 20.87 -15.06
CA LEU A 91 -9.81 22.18 -14.80
C LEU A 91 -10.92 23.11 -14.34
N ASN A 92 -10.85 23.64 -13.11
CA ASN A 92 -11.90 24.50 -12.53
C ASN A 92 -13.31 23.88 -12.67
N GLU A 93 -13.43 22.60 -12.35
CA GLU A 93 -14.67 21.81 -12.42
C GLU A 93 -15.18 21.49 -13.85
N GLU A 94 -14.50 21.94 -14.90
CA GLU A 94 -14.81 21.58 -16.27
C GLU A 94 -13.95 20.39 -16.73
N ARG A 95 -14.59 19.39 -17.34
CA ARG A 95 -13.88 18.23 -17.90
C ARG A 95 -13.01 18.66 -19.09
N VAL A 96 -11.73 18.29 -19.04
CA VAL A 96 -10.79 18.53 -20.15
C VAL A 96 -10.36 17.21 -20.77
N SER A 97 -10.27 17.19 -22.11
CA SER A 97 -9.76 16.02 -22.83
C SER A 97 -8.25 15.97 -22.76
N VAL A 98 -7.71 14.77 -22.56
CA VAL A 98 -6.29 14.46 -22.63
C VAL A 98 -6.10 13.26 -23.57
N THR A 99 -4.92 13.13 -24.17
CA THR A 99 -4.59 11.94 -24.97
C THR A 99 -4.54 10.69 -24.10
N ASP A 100 -4.81 9.52 -24.68
CA ASP A 100 -4.81 8.24 -23.96
C ASP A 100 -3.48 7.94 -23.26
N SER A 101 -2.37 8.32 -23.89
CA SER A 101 -1.03 8.21 -23.30
C SER A 101 -0.91 9.02 -22.00
N MET A 102 -1.43 10.26 -22.00
CA MET A 102 -1.41 11.13 -20.84
C MET A 102 -2.41 10.69 -19.77
N ALA A 103 -3.59 10.20 -20.17
CA ALA A 103 -4.56 9.60 -19.24
C ALA A 103 -3.94 8.42 -18.47
N THR A 104 -3.18 7.58 -19.16
CA THR A 104 -2.45 6.45 -18.56
C THR A 104 -1.39 6.94 -17.57
N VAL A 105 -0.54 7.87 -17.96
CA VAL A 105 0.52 8.42 -17.09
C VAL A 105 -0.07 9.08 -15.85
N TYR A 106 -1.07 9.94 -16.01
CA TYR A 106 -1.70 10.63 -14.89
C TYR A 106 -2.46 9.68 -13.98
N GLY A 107 -3.21 8.74 -14.56
CA GLY A 107 -3.94 7.72 -13.80
C GLY A 107 -3.03 6.82 -12.99
N ASN A 108 -1.91 6.37 -13.57
CA ASN A 108 -0.91 5.58 -12.86
C ASN A 108 -0.28 6.38 -11.72
N SER A 109 0.03 7.65 -11.96
CA SER A 109 0.58 8.53 -10.92
C SER A 109 -0.38 8.73 -9.74
N VAL A 110 -1.69 8.91 -9.99
CA VAL A 110 -2.71 8.96 -8.92
C VAL A 110 -2.78 7.63 -8.17
N ASN A 111 -2.80 6.51 -8.91
CA ASN A 111 -2.88 5.18 -8.32
C ASN A 111 -1.68 4.86 -7.43
N SER A 112 -0.46 5.11 -7.89
CA SER A 112 0.77 4.82 -7.14
C SER A 112 0.82 5.57 -5.81
N VAL A 113 0.47 6.86 -5.78
CA VAL A 113 0.52 7.64 -4.53
C VAL A 113 -0.49 7.09 -3.51
N HIS A 114 -1.70 6.77 -3.93
CA HIS A 114 -2.68 6.13 -3.05
C HIS A 114 -2.22 4.75 -2.59
N TYR A 115 -1.65 3.93 -3.48
CA TYR A 115 -1.16 2.60 -3.12
C TYR A 115 -0.11 2.69 -1.99
N PHE A 116 0.86 3.59 -2.12
CA PHE A 116 1.87 3.81 -1.07
C PHE A 116 1.29 4.40 0.22
N ALA A 117 0.38 5.37 0.11
CA ALA A 117 -0.24 5.99 1.28
C ALA A 117 -1.13 5.02 2.08
N LEU A 118 -1.62 3.95 1.43
CA LEU A 118 -2.49 2.96 2.05
C LEU A 118 -1.75 1.69 2.48
N LEU A 119 -0.42 1.63 2.36
CA LEU A 119 0.34 0.55 2.99
C LEU A 119 0.10 0.57 4.51
N PRO A 120 -0.03 -0.61 5.15
CA PRO A 120 0.26 -1.94 4.61
C PRO A 120 -0.90 -2.63 3.87
N TYR A 121 -2.08 -2.01 3.73
CA TYR A 121 -3.27 -2.66 3.17
C TYR A 121 -3.05 -3.28 1.78
N GLY A 122 -2.33 -2.58 0.90
CA GLY A 122 -2.05 -3.06 -0.47
C GLY A 122 -1.03 -4.20 -0.57
N LEU A 123 -0.41 -4.66 0.54
CA LEU A 123 0.60 -5.73 0.49
C LEU A 123 0.01 -7.11 0.15
N ASN A 124 -1.29 -7.30 0.36
CA ASN A 124 -2.02 -8.52 -0.01
C ASN A 124 -2.58 -8.48 -1.45
N ASP A 125 -2.38 -7.38 -2.19
CA ASP A 125 -2.84 -7.29 -3.58
C ASP A 125 -1.99 -8.19 -4.48
N PRO A 126 -2.56 -8.81 -5.53
CA PRO A 126 -1.79 -9.57 -6.51
C PRO A 126 -0.76 -8.66 -7.18
N ALA A 127 0.41 -9.22 -7.48
CA ALA A 127 1.41 -8.54 -8.28
C ALA A 127 0.81 -8.13 -9.64
N VAL A 128 1.05 -6.88 -10.04
CA VAL A 128 0.57 -6.25 -11.29
C VAL A 128 1.68 -6.10 -12.33
#